data_AF-A0A5C7GYW2-F1
#
_entry.id   AF-A0A5C7GYW2-F1
#
_cell.length_a   1.000
_cell.length_b   1.000
_cell.length_c   1.000
_cell.angle_alpha   90.00
_cell.angle_beta   90.00
_cell.angle_gamma   90.00
#
_symmetry.space_group_name_H-M   'P 1'
#
loop_
_entity.id
_entity.type
_entity.pdbx_description
1 polymer ?
#
loop_
_entity_poly.entity_id
_entity_poly.type
_entity_poly.pdbx_seq_one_letter_code
_entity_poly.pdbx_strand_id
1 'polypeptide(L)'
;MGKQPVRMKAVVYALSPFQQKIMPGLWKDLPGKIHHKVSENWISATLLITPLVGVYAVGNVDDILVRDIAGLALLYVQNFQEKEKLEHRF
;
A
#
# COMPACT_ATOMS: atom_id res chain seq x y z
N MET A 1 -25.83 -8.50 -35.20
CA MET A 1 -24.59 -8.37 -35.99
C MET A 1 -23.69 -9.58 -35.74
N GLY A 2 -23.84 -10.66 -36.53
CA GLY A 2 -22.85 -11.74 -36.52
C GLY A 2 -21.66 -11.31 -37.38
N LYS A 3 -20.55 -10.88 -36.77
CA LYS A 3 -19.35 -10.52 -37.52
C LYS A 3 -18.77 -11.78 -38.16
N GLN A 4 -18.50 -11.72 -39.46
CA GLN A 4 -18.02 -12.87 -40.22
C GLN A 4 -16.57 -13.17 -39.83
N PRO A 5 -16.25 -14.39 -39.37
CA PRO A 5 -14.89 -14.72 -38.94
C PRO A 5 -13.94 -14.78 -40.16
N VAL A 6 -12.80 -14.11 -40.05
CA VAL A 6 -11.76 -14.10 -41.10
C VAL A 6 -10.96 -15.40 -41.00
N ARG A 7 -10.95 -16.19 -42.08
CA ARG A 7 -10.20 -17.46 -42.12
C ARG A 7 -8.71 -17.17 -42.30
N MET A 8 -7.89 -17.58 -41.33
CA MET A 8 -6.43 -17.51 -41.42
C MET A 8 -5.85 -18.81 -41.97
N LYS A 9 -4.91 -18.71 -42.91
CA LYS A 9 -4.15 -19.87 -43.41
C LYS A 9 -3.02 -20.19 -42.41
N ALA A 10 -3.32 -21.00 -41.40
CA ALA A 10 -2.35 -21.46 -40.42
C ALA A 10 -2.49 -22.98 -40.18
N VAL A 11 -1.36 -23.64 -39.97
CA VAL A 11 -1.32 -25.05 -39.53
C VAL A 11 -1.10 -25.03 -38.02
N VAL A 12 -2.02 -25.63 -37.27
CA VAL A 12 -1.97 -25.66 -35.80
C VAL A 12 -1.70 -27.09 -35.35
N TYR A 13 -0.57 -27.28 -34.68
CA TYR A 13 -0.24 -28.55 -34.02
C TYR A 13 -0.62 -28.46 -32.56
N ALA A 14 -1.37 -29.46 -32.07
CA ALA A 14 -1.76 -29.54 -30.67
C ALA A 14 -1.53 -30.97 -30.15
N LEU A 15 -1.09 -31.08 -28.91
CA LEU A 15 -1.01 -32.36 -28.19
C LEU A 15 -2.31 -32.62 -27.43
N SER A 16 -2.63 -33.90 -27.21
CA SER A 16 -3.75 -34.28 -26.35
C SER A 16 -3.58 -33.71 -24.93
N PRO A 17 -4.62 -33.13 -24.31
CA PRO A 17 -4.55 -32.60 -22.94
C PRO A 17 -4.10 -33.64 -21.91
N PHE A 18 -4.34 -34.92 -22.16
CA PHE A 18 -3.94 -36.03 -21.28
C PHE A 18 -2.47 -36.43 -21.41
N GLN A 19 -1.79 -35.95 -22.45
CA GLN A 19 -0.36 -36.16 -22.67
C GLN A 19 0.49 -34.96 -22.23
N GLN A 20 -0.16 -33.86 -21.85
CA GLN A 20 0.49 -32.65 -21.37
C GLN A 20 0.57 -32.66 -19.85
N LYS A 21 1.64 -32.09 -19.30
CA LYS A 21 1.71 -31.85 -17.85
C LYS A 21 0.64 -30.80 -17.51
N ILE A 22 -0.20 -31.11 -16.53
CA ILE A 22 -1.42 -30.31 -16.23
C ILE A 22 -1.06 -28.91 -15.70
N MET A 23 0.09 -28.74 -15.02
CA MET A 23 0.48 -27.45 -14.42
C MET A 23 2.00 -27.14 -14.39
N PRO A 24 2.77 -27.26 -15.49
CA PRO A 24 4.18 -26.88 -15.50
C PRO A 24 4.34 -25.35 -15.41
N GLY A 25 3.48 -24.58 -16.08
CA GLY A 25 3.64 -23.14 -16.23
C GLY A 25 3.40 -22.33 -14.95
N LEU A 26 2.78 -22.89 -13.92
CA LEU A 26 2.51 -22.15 -12.69
C LEU A 26 3.76 -22.01 -11.80
N TRP A 27 4.60 -23.05 -11.75
CA TRP A 27 5.73 -23.14 -10.83
C TRP A 27 7.11 -23.07 -11.52
N LYS A 28 7.20 -23.40 -12.81
CA LYS A 28 8.48 -23.49 -13.53
C LYS A 28 9.23 -22.16 -13.61
N ASP A 29 8.51 -21.05 -13.74
CA ASP A 29 9.07 -19.74 -14.05
C ASP A 29 8.63 -18.64 -13.07
N LEU A 30 8.47 -18.99 -11.79
CA LEU A 30 8.04 -18.05 -10.74
C LEU A 30 8.95 -16.82 -10.61
N PRO A 31 10.29 -16.96 -10.51
CA PRO A 31 11.17 -15.80 -10.39
C PRO A 31 11.10 -14.86 -11.59
N GLY A 32 11.05 -15.42 -12.80
CA GLY A 32 10.91 -14.65 -14.04
C GLY A 32 9.58 -13.91 -14.13
N LYS A 33 8.47 -14.57 -13.74
CA LYS A 33 7.14 -13.95 -13.71
C LYS A 33 7.03 -12.84 -12.68
N ILE A 34 7.69 -12.98 -11.53
CA ILE A 34 7.75 -11.93 -10.51
C ILE A 34 8.54 -10.74 -11.04
N HIS A 35 9.72 -10.97 -11.62
CA HIS A 35 10.53 -9.88 -12.18
C HIS A 35 9.76 -9.11 -13.25
N HIS A 36 9.10 -9.81 -14.17
CA HIS A 36 8.27 -9.20 -15.21
C HIS A 36 7.16 -8.33 -14.61
N LYS A 37 6.36 -8.87 -13.69
CA LYS A 37 5.25 -8.13 -13.04
C LYS A 37 5.73 -6.91 -12.24
N VAL A 38 6.83 -7.05 -11.51
CA VAL A 38 7.38 -5.93 -10.74
C VAL A 38 7.93 -4.87 -11.69
N SER A 39 8.68 -5.25 -12.73
CA SER A 39 9.26 -4.31 -13.69
C SER A 39 8.22 -3.59 -14.56
N GLU A 40 7.08 -4.22 -14.86
CA GLU A 40 6.02 -3.60 -15.64
C GLU A 40 5.11 -2.71 -14.81
N ASN A 41 4.88 -3.06 -13.53
CA ASN A 41 3.86 -2.41 -12.71
C ASN A 41 4.41 -1.53 -11.58
N TRP A 42 5.73 -1.41 -11.39
CA TRP A 42 6.30 -0.65 -10.27
C TRP A 42 5.84 0.82 -10.25
N ILE A 43 5.78 1.49 -11.40
CA ILE A 43 5.33 2.89 -11.49
C ILE A 43 3.87 3.01 -11.04
N SER A 44 3.00 2.12 -11.54
CA SER A 44 1.60 2.08 -11.16
C SER A 44 1.42 1.79 -9.66
N ALA A 45 2.24 0.91 -9.10
CA ALA A 45 2.23 0.60 -7.67
C ALA A 45 2.67 1.81 -6.83
N THR A 46 3.74 2.50 -7.22
CA THR A 46 4.19 3.73 -6.56
C THR A 46 3.10 4.81 -6.64
N LEU A 47 2.51 5.03 -7.81
CA LEU A 47 1.49 6.07 -7.98
C LEU A 47 0.24 5.83 -7.10
N LEU A 48 -0.10 4.57 -6.82
CA LEU A 48 -1.20 4.20 -5.95
C LEU A 48 -0.83 4.28 -4.45
N ILE A 49 0.36 3.82 -4.09
CA ILE A 49 0.77 3.69 -2.67
C ILE A 49 1.29 5.03 -2.13
N THR A 50 1.98 5.83 -2.94
CA THR A 50 2.59 7.11 -2.51
C THR A 50 1.58 8.08 -1.88
N PRO A 51 0.39 8.34 -2.46
CA PRO A 51 -0.59 9.22 -1.84
C PRO A 51 -1.15 8.68 -0.52
N LEU A 52 -1.38 7.36 -0.41
CA LEU A 52 -1.88 6.71 0.80
C LEU A 52 -0.86 6.84 1.95
N VAL A 53 0.41 6.54 1.66
CA VAL A 53 1.50 6.68 2.64
C VAL A 53 1.71 8.15 3.02
N GLY A 54 1.60 9.07 2.06
CA GLY A 54 1.68 10.50 2.31
C GLY A 54 0.58 11.01 3.26
N VAL A 55 -0.68 10.62 3.02
CA VAL A 55 -1.81 10.99 3.90
C VAL A 55 -1.64 10.38 5.28
N TYR A 56 -1.25 9.10 5.38
CA TYR A 56 -1.00 8.47 6.66
C TYR A 56 0.15 9.17 7.41
N ALA A 57 1.26 9.48 6.75
CA ALA A 57 2.38 10.16 7.38
C ALA A 57 2.02 11.56 7.88
N VAL A 58 1.32 12.37 7.07
CA VAL A 58 0.93 13.74 7.46
C VAL A 58 -0.12 13.73 8.57
N GLY A 59 -1.16 12.90 8.46
CA GLY A 59 -2.22 12.84 9.46
C GLY A 59 -1.73 12.41 10.85
N ASN A 60 -0.76 11.49 10.92
CA ASN A 60 -0.16 11.10 12.20
C ASN A 60 0.74 12.20 12.81
N VAL A 61 1.35 13.05 11.98
CA VAL A 61 2.19 14.16 12.47
C VAL A 61 1.34 15.25 13.11
N ASP A 62 0.17 15.56 12.56
CA ASP A 62 -0.78 16.52 13.16
C ASP A 62 -1.30 16.01 14.51
N ASP A 63 -1.69 14.73 14.59
CA ASP A 63 -2.14 14.12 15.85
C ASP A 63 -1.04 14.08 16.92
N ILE A 64 0.21 13.78 16.53
CA ILE A 64 1.36 13.79 17.46
C ILE A 64 1.64 15.21 17.95
N LEU A 65 1.71 16.19 17.04
CA LEU A 65 2.05 17.57 17.39
C LEU A 65 0.98 18.22 18.28
N VAL A 66 -0.30 18.01 17.96
CA VAL A 66 -1.43 18.53 18.77
C VAL A 66 -1.43 17.89 20.15
N ARG A 67 -1.15 16.58 20.25
CA ARG A 67 -1.11 15.88 21.55
C ARG A 67 0.06 16.33 22.42
N ASP A 68 1.23 16.59 21.84
CA ASP A 68 2.41 17.08 22.56
C ASP A 68 2.24 18.54 23.03
N ILE A 69 1.71 19.43 22.18
CA ILE A 69 1.45 20.83 22.56
C ILE A 69 0.35 20.90 23.64
N ALA A 70 -0.73 20.14 23.50
CA ALA A 70 -1.79 20.09 24.51
C ALA A 70 -1.29 19.54 25.85
N GLY A 71 -0.43 18.51 25.83
CA GLY A 71 0.18 17.96 27.05
C GLY A 71 1.06 18.97 27.79
N LEU A 72 1.88 19.74 27.06
CA LEU A 72 2.70 20.81 27.63
C LEU A 72 1.84 21.95 28.22
N ALA A 73 0.77 22.34 27.53
CA ALA A 73 -0.15 23.38 28.01
C ALA A 73 -0.87 22.94 29.30
N LEU A 74 -1.31 21.68 29.38
CA LEU A 74 -1.95 21.14 30.58
C LEU A 74 -0.98 21.07 31.77
N LEU A 75 0.27 20.64 31.55
CA LEU A 75 1.29 20.64 32.60
C LEU A 75 1.63 22.06 33.08
N TYR A 76 1.67 23.03 32.18
CA TYR A 76 1.87 24.43 32.54
C TYR A 76 0.73 24.96 33.43
N VAL A 77 -0.53 24.69 33.05
CA VAL A 77 -1.71 25.08 33.84
C VAL A 77 -1.73 24.40 35.21
N GLN A 78 -1.41 23.11 35.28
CA GLN A 78 -1.31 22.35 36.53
C GLN A 78 -0.27 22.97 37.47
N ASN A 79 0.93 23.25 36.95
CA ASN A 79 2.02 23.87 37.72
C ASN A 79 1.66 25.27 38.23
N PHE A 80 0.91 26.05 37.45
CA PHE A 80 0.47 27.38 37.86
C PHE A 80 -0.51 27.29 39.05
N GLN A 81 -1.49 26.40 38.97
CA GLN A 81 -2.46 26.17 40.04
C GLN A 81 -1.85 25.59 41.31
N GLU A 82 -0.82 24.73 41.20
CA GLU A 82 -0.09 24.25 42.37
C GLU A 82 0.69 25.36 43.07
N LYS A 83 1.27 26.29 42.32
CA LYS A 83 1.97 27.46 42.90
C LYS A 83 1.02 28.39 43.65
N GLU A 84 -0.14 28.73 43.09
CA GLU A 84 -1.14 29.56 43.78
C GLU A 84 -1.63 28.89 45.08
N LYS A 85 -1.86 27.57 45.07
CA LYS A 85 -2.27 26.82 46.27
C LYS A 85 -1.21 26.80 47.36
N LEU A 86 0.07 26.94 47.02
CA LEU A 86 1.17 26.97 47.98
C LEU A 86 1.37 28.37 48.58
N GLU A 87 1.11 29.43 47.80
CA GLU A 87 1.18 30.81 48.28
C GLU A 87 0.05 31.17 49.26
N HIS A 88 -1.14 30.60 49.09
CA HIS A 88 -2.29 30.82 49.97
C HIS A 88 -2.35 29.88 51.20
N ARG A 89 -1.29 29.08 51.45
CA ARG A 89 -1.22 28.14 52.58
C ARG A 89 -0.58 28.72 53.84
N PHE A 90 -0.07 29.95 53.80
CA PHE A 90 0.43 30.72 54.94
C PHE A 90 -0.45 31.96 55.16
#